data_AF-A0AAD5LDG1-F1
#
_entry.id   AF-A0AAD5LDG1-F1
#
_cell.length_a   1.000
_cell.length_b   1.000
_cell.length_c   1.000
_cell.angle_alpha   90.00
_cell.angle_beta   90.00
_cell.angle_gamma   90.00
#
_symmetry.space_group_name_H-M   'P 1'
#
loop_
_entity.id
_entity.type
_entity.pdbx_description
1 polymer ?
#
loop_
_entity_poly.entity_id
_entity_poly.type
_entity_poly.pdbx_seq_one_letter_code
_entity_poly.pdbx_strand_id
1 'polypeptide(L)'
;METFAYPEYYDFPPFFTLQPVRATREKQLTLWKQLILEYHRSHAQPLFQPFSSPLFENAKISRKMSQEGRVAIVEYLIRCGNGAWEDETRTRCRIMWKKPTEWAAELYDFAQERGMLGNVFTVYELYAGEETLGSAIHGMEPWLLREALKVLESEGKAAIIEGATLEEDGVKFLAAE
;
A
#
# COMPACT_ATOMS: atom_id res chain seq x y z
N MET A 1 7.23 19.24 17.39
CA MET A 1 6.24 18.28 16.85
C MET A 1 5.20 19.10 16.11
N GLU A 2 5.31 19.14 14.78
CA GLU A 2 4.32 19.85 13.97
C GLU A 2 3.01 19.06 14.04
N THR A 3 1.94 19.72 14.49
CA THR A 3 0.60 19.16 14.46
C THR A 3 0.18 19.04 13.00
N PHE A 4 -0.25 17.84 12.59
CA PHE A 4 -0.78 17.62 11.24
C PHE A 4 -1.89 18.63 10.93
N ALA A 5 -1.74 19.38 9.83
CA ALA A 5 -2.72 20.37 9.40
C ALA A 5 -3.84 19.68 8.62
N TYR A 6 -5.03 19.63 9.20
CA TYR A 6 -6.20 19.06 8.53
C TYR A 6 -6.65 19.97 7.37
N PRO A 7 -7.07 19.39 6.23
CA PRO A 7 -7.60 20.14 5.11
C PRO A 7 -8.98 20.72 5.41
N GLU A 8 -9.39 21.79 4.72
CA GLU A 8 -10.66 22.50 4.98
C GLU A 8 -11.89 21.58 4.91
N TYR A 9 -11.88 20.62 3.98
CA TYR A 9 -12.99 19.67 3.82
C TYR A 9 -13.14 18.73 5.03
N TYR A 10 -12.13 18.61 5.90
CA TYR A 10 -12.23 17.86 7.15
C TYR A 10 -13.20 18.50 8.15
N ASP A 11 -13.47 19.80 8.03
CA ASP A 11 -14.47 20.48 8.85
C ASP A 11 -15.85 20.56 8.18
N PHE A 12 -16.05 19.85 7.07
CA PHE A 12 -17.33 19.79 6.38
C PHE A 12 -18.19 18.62 6.90
N PRO A 13 -19.31 18.85 7.61
CA PRO A 13 -20.06 17.77 8.26
C PRO A 13 -20.50 16.60 7.35
N PRO A 14 -20.92 16.83 6.09
CA PRO A 14 -21.24 15.74 5.16
C PRO A 14 -20.06 14.84 4.83
N PHE A 15 -18.81 15.28 4.99
CA PHE A 15 -17.61 14.48 4.74
C PHE A 15 -17.54 13.23 5.64
N PHE A 16 -18.15 13.28 6.82
CA PHE A 16 -18.26 12.18 7.80
C PHE A 16 -19.49 11.30 7.61
N THR A 17 -20.22 11.45 6.52
CA THR A 17 -21.39 10.62 6.18
C THR A 17 -21.18 10.04 4.80
N LEU A 18 -21.26 8.70 4.68
CA LEU A 18 -21.07 8.03 3.40
C LEU A 18 -22.12 8.54 2.38
N GLN A 19 -21.64 9.14 1.30
CA GLN A 19 -22.52 9.85 0.38
C GLN A 19 -23.39 8.88 -0.42
N PRO A 20 -24.71 9.11 -0.56
CA PRO A 20 -25.61 8.20 -1.27
C PRO A 20 -25.40 8.25 -2.79
N VAL A 21 -25.08 9.43 -3.32
CA VAL A 21 -24.85 9.65 -4.75
C VAL A 21 -23.47 9.13 -5.14
N ARG A 22 -23.40 8.25 -6.15
CA ARG A 22 -22.16 7.59 -6.58
C ARG A 22 -21.02 8.56 -6.91
N ALA A 23 -21.27 9.56 -7.75
CA ALA A 23 -20.24 10.53 -8.14
C ALA A 23 -19.68 11.31 -6.94
N THR A 24 -20.56 11.69 -6.00
CA THR A 24 -20.17 12.37 -4.76
C THR A 24 -19.40 11.43 -3.83
N ARG A 25 -19.83 10.16 -3.73
CA ARG A 25 -19.14 9.12 -2.96
C ARG A 25 -17.73 8.87 -3.51
N GLU A 26 -17.55 8.78 -4.82
CA GLU A 26 -16.23 8.57 -5.43
C GLU A 26 -15.28 9.73 -5.10
N LYS A 27 -15.74 10.99 -5.16
CA LYS A 27 -14.97 12.16 -4.72
C LYS A 27 -14.65 12.10 -3.23
N GLN A 28 -15.64 11.79 -2.39
CA GLN A 28 -15.46 11.64 -0.95
C GLN A 28 -14.39 10.59 -0.61
N LEU A 29 -14.45 9.41 -1.23
CA LEU A 29 -13.50 8.32 -1.02
C LEU A 29 -12.08 8.72 -1.48
N THR A 30 -11.98 9.48 -2.58
CA THR A 30 -10.70 10.02 -3.06
C THR A 30 -10.07 10.96 -2.04
N LEU A 31 -10.85 11.86 -1.46
CA LEU A 31 -10.39 12.80 -0.43
C LEU A 31 -10.00 12.07 0.86
N TRP A 32 -10.79 11.10 1.32
CA TRP A 32 -10.42 10.27 2.48
C TRP A 32 -9.12 9.51 2.26
N LYS A 33 -8.92 8.93 1.06
CA LYS A 33 -7.68 8.26 0.70
C LYS A 33 -6.48 9.21 0.82
N GLN A 34 -6.58 10.41 0.25
CA GLN A 34 -5.52 11.43 0.33
C GLN A 34 -5.20 11.79 1.77
N LEU A 35 -6.24 12.11 2.56
CA LEU A 35 -6.11 12.46 3.97
C LEU A 35 -5.43 11.35 4.78
N ILE A 36 -5.83 10.08 4.59
CA ILE A 36 -5.20 8.93 5.27
C ILE A 36 -3.72 8.84 4.93
N LEU A 37 -3.36 8.93 3.64
CA LEU A 37 -1.98 8.83 3.20
C LEU A 37 -1.10 9.96 3.75
N GLU A 38 -1.60 11.19 3.72
CA GLU A 38 -0.89 12.36 4.24
C GLU A 38 -0.72 12.30 5.76
N TYR A 39 -1.79 11.93 6.49
CA TYR A 39 -1.76 11.79 7.94
C TYR A 39 -0.76 10.71 8.37
N HIS A 40 -0.81 9.52 7.77
CA HIS A 40 0.10 8.44 8.13
C HIS A 40 1.55 8.73 7.71
N ARG A 41 1.76 9.47 6.60
CA ARG A 41 3.09 9.93 6.19
C ARG A 41 3.68 10.91 7.19
N SER A 42 2.93 11.90 7.66
CA SER A 42 3.44 12.92 8.59
C SER A 42 3.82 12.34 9.96
N HIS A 43 3.21 11.21 10.35
CA HIS A 43 3.48 10.52 11.61
C HIS A 43 4.50 9.38 11.47
N ALA A 44 4.97 9.09 10.24
CA ALA A 44 5.81 7.93 9.94
C ALA A 44 5.23 6.60 10.48
N GLN A 45 3.91 6.46 10.44
CA GLN A 45 3.18 5.30 10.96
C GLN A 45 2.48 4.57 9.81
N PRO A 46 2.99 3.44 9.34
CA PRO A 46 2.36 2.69 8.26
C PRO A 46 1.16 1.85 8.73
N LEU A 47 1.01 1.62 10.05
CA LEU A 47 -0.10 0.84 10.58
C LEU A 47 -1.34 1.70 10.81
N PHE A 48 -2.45 1.33 10.18
CA PHE A 48 -3.75 1.99 10.31
C PHE A 48 -4.79 1.07 10.95
N GLN A 49 -5.41 1.55 12.02
CA GLN A 49 -6.50 0.85 12.71
C GLN A 49 -7.81 1.62 12.52
N PRO A 50 -8.58 1.35 11.45
CA PRO A 50 -9.71 2.19 11.07
C PRO A 50 -10.81 2.28 12.14
N PHE A 51 -11.01 1.23 12.93
CA PHE A 51 -12.09 1.22 13.94
C PHE A 51 -11.75 1.96 15.25
N SER A 52 -10.47 2.21 15.51
CA SER A 52 -10.00 2.98 16.68
C SER A 52 -9.35 4.31 16.31
N SER A 53 -9.16 4.59 15.01
CA SER A 53 -8.44 5.79 14.57
C SER A 53 -9.20 7.09 14.87
N PRO A 54 -8.54 8.09 15.46
CA PRO A 54 -9.12 9.42 15.67
C PRO A 54 -9.36 10.16 14.35
N LEU A 55 -8.74 9.73 13.24
CA LEU A 55 -8.89 10.35 11.92
C LEU A 55 -10.34 10.33 11.41
N PHE A 56 -11.16 9.41 11.92
CA PHE A 56 -12.57 9.32 11.59
C PHE A 56 -13.49 10.04 12.57
N GLU A 57 -12.91 10.84 13.48
CA GLU A 57 -13.63 11.56 14.53
C GLU A 57 -13.21 13.04 14.54
N ASN A 58 -14.16 13.92 14.24
CA ASN A 58 -13.96 15.36 14.32
C ASN A 58 -14.84 15.94 15.43
N ALA A 59 -14.22 16.20 16.58
CA ALA A 59 -14.87 16.78 17.74
C ALA A 59 -15.33 18.24 17.49
N LYS A 60 -14.60 19.02 16.68
CA LYS A 60 -14.91 20.44 16.37
C LYS A 60 -16.29 20.59 15.74
N ILE A 61 -16.67 19.66 14.88
CA ILE A 61 -17.96 19.67 14.18
C ILE A 61 -18.96 18.63 14.72
N SER A 62 -18.62 17.94 15.81
CA SER A 62 -19.44 16.88 16.41
C SER A 62 -19.86 15.81 15.38
N ARG A 63 -18.88 15.26 14.64
CA ARG A 63 -19.09 14.20 13.65
C ARG A 63 -18.11 13.06 13.81
N LYS A 64 -18.60 11.84 13.52
CA LYS A 64 -17.82 10.61 13.47
C LYS A 64 -18.28 9.79 12.27
N MET A 65 -17.34 9.18 11.56
CA MET A 65 -17.67 8.27 10.45
C MET A 65 -18.22 6.95 11.00
N SER A 66 -19.33 6.48 10.43
CA SER A 66 -19.94 5.19 10.77
C SER A 66 -19.02 4.02 10.43
N GLN A 67 -19.23 2.86 11.07
CA GLN A 67 -18.43 1.66 10.77
C GLN A 67 -18.50 1.28 9.27
N GLU A 68 -19.69 1.33 8.68
CA GLU A 68 -19.89 1.11 7.24
C GLU A 68 -19.05 2.06 6.38
N GLY A 69 -19.05 3.36 6.71
CA GLY A 69 -18.25 4.35 6.00
C GLY A 69 -16.75 4.12 6.14
N ARG A 70 -16.29 3.73 7.35
CA ARG A 70 -14.87 3.39 7.60
C ARG A 70 -14.44 2.19 6.74
N VAL A 71 -15.24 1.13 6.69
CA VAL A 71 -14.98 -0.05 5.84
C VAL A 71 -14.91 0.35 4.37
N ALA A 72 -15.88 1.10 3.86
CA ALA A 72 -15.91 1.54 2.47
C ALA A 72 -14.67 2.38 2.09
N ILE A 73 -14.18 3.21 3.00
CA ILE A 73 -12.96 4.01 2.80
C ILE A 73 -11.72 3.12 2.73
N VAL A 74 -11.57 2.16 3.65
CA VAL A 74 -10.40 1.27 3.65
C VAL A 74 -10.41 0.35 2.44
N GLU A 75 -11.57 -0.21 2.08
CA GLU A 75 -11.70 -1.00 0.85
C GLU A 75 -11.34 -0.19 -0.40
N TYR A 76 -11.73 1.08 -0.45
CA TYR A 76 -11.35 1.97 -1.54
C TYR A 76 -9.84 2.24 -1.57
N LEU A 77 -9.21 2.46 -0.40
CA LEU A 77 -7.76 2.64 -0.24
C LEU A 77 -6.99 1.41 -0.76
N ILE A 78 -7.42 0.21 -0.36
CA ILE A 78 -6.82 -1.06 -0.77
C ILE A 78 -6.98 -1.27 -2.29
N ARG A 79 -8.19 -1.03 -2.82
CA ARG A 79 -8.45 -1.12 -4.27
C ARG A 79 -7.59 -0.16 -5.08
N CYS A 80 -7.16 0.97 -4.52
CA CYS A 80 -6.23 1.89 -5.16
C CYS A 80 -4.76 1.43 -5.13
N GLY A 81 -4.45 0.32 -4.46
CA GLY A 81 -3.11 -0.20 -4.23
C GLY A 81 -2.38 0.50 -3.08
N ASN A 82 -3.09 1.25 -2.23
CA ASN A 82 -2.50 2.11 -1.20
C ASN A 82 -2.62 1.53 0.22
N GLY A 83 -3.09 0.29 0.35
CA GLY A 83 -2.99 -0.47 1.60
C GLY A 83 -3.35 -1.93 1.42
N ALA A 84 -3.12 -2.72 2.46
CA ALA A 84 -3.48 -4.13 2.55
C ALA A 84 -3.96 -4.47 3.97
N TRP A 85 -4.88 -5.43 4.12
CA TRP A 85 -5.25 -5.93 5.45
C TRP A 85 -4.13 -6.84 5.99
N GLU A 86 -3.75 -6.69 7.26
CA GLU A 86 -2.75 -7.55 7.91
C GLU A 86 -3.35 -8.85 8.46
N ASP A 87 -4.67 -8.89 8.64
CA ASP A 87 -5.38 -10.02 9.23
C ASP A 87 -6.74 -10.26 8.58
N GLU A 88 -7.21 -11.50 8.65
CA GLU A 88 -8.55 -11.90 8.21
C GLU A 88 -9.66 -11.19 9.00
N THR A 89 -9.34 -10.73 10.22
CA THR A 89 -10.26 -9.97 11.06
C THR A 89 -10.46 -8.54 10.55
N ARG A 90 -9.67 -8.10 9.56
CA ARG A 90 -9.73 -6.78 8.92
C ARG A 90 -9.72 -5.63 9.92
N THR A 91 -8.93 -5.77 10.98
CA THR A 91 -8.83 -4.76 12.04
C THR A 91 -7.64 -3.83 11.86
N ARG A 92 -6.62 -4.31 11.15
CA ARG A 92 -5.37 -3.59 10.89
C ARG A 92 -5.09 -3.56 9.40
N CYS A 93 -4.91 -2.36 8.88
CA CYS A 93 -4.52 -2.11 7.50
C CYS A 93 -3.12 -1.52 7.48
N ARG A 94 -2.23 -2.09 6.65
CA ARG A 94 -0.91 -1.52 6.38
C ARG A 94 -1.03 -0.55 5.22
N ILE A 95 -0.58 0.69 5.43
CA ILE A 95 -0.58 1.77 4.45
C ILE A 95 0.64 1.63 3.52
N MET A 96 0.40 1.82 2.22
CA MET A 96 1.43 1.80 1.18
C MET A 96 1.50 3.17 0.50
N TRP A 97 2.60 3.91 0.75
CA TRP A 97 2.85 5.20 0.11
C TRP A 97 3.24 5.09 -1.36
N LYS A 98 3.90 3.98 -1.70
CA LYS A 98 4.23 3.59 -3.06
C LYS A 98 3.60 2.23 -3.32
N LYS A 99 2.93 2.10 -4.44
CA LYS A 99 2.09 0.95 -4.75
C LYS A 99 2.94 -0.26 -5.15
N PRO A 100 2.44 -1.49 -4.97
CA PRO A 100 3.08 -2.68 -5.51
C PRO A 100 3.37 -2.58 -7.01
N THR A 101 2.50 -1.94 -7.80
CA THR A 101 2.73 -1.73 -9.24
C THR A 101 3.90 -0.80 -9.55
N GLU A 102 4.12 0.22 -8.72
CA GLU A 102 5.25 1.14 -8.87
C GLU A 102 6.55 0.46 -8.44
N TRP A 103 6.49 -0.34 -7.37
CA TRP A 103 7.61 -1.20 -6.96
C TRP A 103 7.95 -2.26 -7.99
N ALA A 104 6.94 -2.87 -8.63
CA ALA A 104 7.12 -3.85 -9.68
C ALA A 104 7.91 -3.26 -10.86
N ALA A 105 7.51 -2.07 -11.33
CA ALA A 105 8.22 -1.37 -12.39
C ALA A 105 9.70 -1.13 -12.03
N GLU A 106 9.98 -0.52 -10.87
CA GLU A 106 11.36 -0.26 -10.44
C GLU A 106 12.18 -1.55 -10.20
N LEU A 107 11.54 -2.60 -9.68
CA LEU A 107 12.18 -3.89 -9.49
C LEU A 107 12.57 -4.53 -10.82
N TYR A 108 11.71 -4.41 -11.83
CA TYR A 108 11.98 -4.93 -13.15
C TYR A 108 13.07 -4.13 -13.87
N ASP A 109 13.02 -2.80 -13.81
CA ASP A 109 14.06 -1.92 -14.36
C ASP A 109 15.42 -2.25 -13.73
N PHE A 110 15.47 -2.42 -12.41
CA PHE A 110 16.66 -2.86 -11.70
C PHE A 110 17.17 -4.23 -12.19
N ALA A 111 16.28 -5.21 -12.34
CA ALA A 111 16.64 -6.53 -12.83
C ALA A 111 17.20 -6.50 -14.27
N GLN A 112 16.69 -5.60 -15.11
CA GLN A 112 17.23 -5.37 -16.46
C GLN A 112 18.63 -4.76 -16.42
N GLU A 113 18.80 -3.67 -15.67
CA GLU A 113 20.07 -2.94 -15.56
C GLU A 113 21.21 -3.80 -14.99
N ARG A 114 20.88 -4.73 -14.09
CA ARG A 114 21.83 -5.64 -13.44
C ARG A 114 22.04 -6.95 -14.19
N GLY A 115 21.41 -7.16 -15.35
CA GLY A 115 21.54 -8.39 -16.11
C GLY A 115 20.98 -9.62 -15.38
N MET A 116 19.99 -9.42 -14.52
CA MET A 116 19.35 -10.47 -13.72
C MET A 116 18.32 -11.27 -14.52
N LEU A 117 17.88 -10.77 -15.68
CA LEU A 117 16.92 -11.46 -16.54
C LEU A 117 17.39 -12.88 -16.91
N GLY A 118 16.47 -13.84 -16.84
CA GLY A 118 16.71 -15.25 -17.13
C GLY A 118 17.24 -16.07 -15.96
N ASN A 119 17.77 -15.42 -14.92
CA ASN A 119 18.27 -16.06 -13.70
C ASN A 119 17.18 -16.18 -12.64
N VAL A 120 17.40 -17.07 -11.67
CA VAL A 120 16.54 -17.26 -10.50
C VAL A 120 17.23 -16.65 -9.29
N PHE A 121 16.49 -15.87 -8.51
CA PHE A 121 16.93 -15.30 -7.23
C PHE A 121 15.91 -15.66 -6.15
N THR A 122 16.33 -15.72 -4.90
CA THR A 122 15.42 -15.79 -3.77
C THR A 122 14.89 -14.41 -3.40
N VAL A 123 13.73 -14.34 -2.76
CA VAL A 123 13.21 -13.09 -2.19
C VAL A 123 14.22 -12.48 -1.20
N TYR A 124 14.91 -13.32 -0.42
CA TYR A 124 16.00 -12.88 0.47
C TYR A 124 17.11 -12.13 -0.27
N GLU A 125 17.63 -12.68 -1.37
CA GLU A 125 18.69 -12.03 -2.16
C GLU A 125 18.27 -10.66 -2.70
N LEU A 126 16.97 -10.48 -3.00
CA LEU A 126 16.48 -9.20 -3.49
C LEU A 126 16.43 -8.13 -2.39
N TYR A 127 15.88 -8.42 -1.22
CA TYR A 127 15.75 -7.39 -0.19
C TYR A 127 16.98 -7.28 0.73
N ALA A 128 17.83 -8.31 0.83
CA ALA A 128 18.97 -8.34 1.76
C ALA A 128 20.31 -8.68 1.11
N GLY A 129 20.34 -9.05 -0.17
CA GLY A 129 21.58 -9.40 -0.87
C GLY A 129 22.52 -8.21 -1.11
N GLU A 130 23.81 -8.51 -1.32
CA GLU A 130 24.82 -7.49 -1.59
C GLU A 130 24.59 -6.77 -2.93
N GLU A 131 24.06 -7.48 -3.93
CA GLU A 131 23.78 -6.95 -5.27
C GLU A 131 22.72 -5.83 -5.26
N THR A 132 21.86 -5.78 -4.24
CA THR A 132 20.81 -4.76 -4.12
C THR A 132 21.21 -3.57 -3.26
N LEU A 133 22.40 -3.59 -2.63
CA LEU A 133 22.89 -2.49 -1.81
C LEU A 133 22.87 -1.15 -2.57
N GLY A 134 22.30 -0.13 -1.92
CA GLY A 134 22.14 1.21 -2.49
C GLY A 134 20.96 1.37 -3.45
N SER A 135 20.22 0.30 -3.76
CA SER A 135 18.93 0.38 -4.47
C SER A 135 17.78 0.65 -3.49
N ALA A 136 16.62 1.05 -4.03
CA ALA A 136 15.39 1.21 -3.26
C ALA A 136 14.75 -0.14 -2.85
N ILE A 137 15.20 -1.26 -3.43
CA ILE A 137 14.68 -2.61 -3.17
C ILE A 137 15.33 -3.20 -1.91
N HIS A 138 16.57 -2.79 -1.61
CA HIS A 138 17.26 -3.26 -0.42
C HIS A 138 16.61 -2.73 0.87
N GLY A 139 16.41 -3.62 1.84
CA GLY A 139 15.68 -3.35 3.07
C GLY A 139 14.16 -3.24 2.89
N MET A 140 13.62 -3.55 1.71
CA MET A 140 12.17 -3.56 1.50
C MET A 140 11.53 -4.70 2.30
N GLU A 141 10.34 -4.47 2.87
CA GLU A 141 9.67 -5.50 3.64
C GLU A 141 9.30 -6.70 2.72
N PRO A 142 9.58 -7.96 3.12
CA PRO A 142 9.40 -9.13 2.26
C PRO A 142 7.98 -9.28 1.70
N TRP A 143 6.96 -8.96 2.50
CA TRP A 143 5.57 -9.03 2.06
C TRP A 143 5.28 -8.03 0.93
N LEU A 144 5.82 -6.81 0.99
CA LEU A 144 5.63 -5.78 -0.05
C LEU A 144 6.38 -6.17 -1.32
N LEU A 145 7.56 -6.78 -1.17
CA LEU A 145 8.33 -7.31 -2.28
C LEU A 145 7.56 -8.43 -2.98
N ARG A 146 6.94 -9.35 -2.22
CA ARG A 146 6.10 -10.39 -2.79
C ARG A 146 4.87 -9.81 -3.52
N GLU A 147 4.25 -8.75 -3.02
CA GLU A 147 3.15 -8.06 -3.73
C GLU A 147 3.62 -7.43 -5.05
N ALA A 148 4.81 -6.81 -5.08
CA ALA A 148 5.39 -6.29 -6.32
C ALA A 148 5.74 -7.41 -7.32
N LEU A 149 6.29 -8.52 -6.83
CA LEU A 149 6.59 -9.70 -7.64
C LEU A 149 5.34 -10.32 -8.27
N LYS A 150 4.22 -10.39 -7.52
CA LYS A 150 2.93 -10.87 -8.06
C LYS A 150 2.43 -9.99 -9.21
N VAL A 151 2.64 -8.68 -9.14
CA VAL A 151 2.32 -7.79 -10.25
C VAL A 151 3.17 -8.16 -11.48
N LEU A 152 4.49 -8.31 -11.31
CA LEU A 152 5.37 -8.73 -12.42
C LEU A 152 4.99 -10.10 -13.00
N GLU A 153 4.58 -11.04 -12.17
CA GLU A 153 4.10 -12.35 -12.61
C GLU A 153 2.82 -12.22 -13.44
N SER A 154 1.85 -11.41 -13.00
CA SER A 154 0.64 -11.13 -13.78
C SER A 154 0.91 -10.41 -15.10
N GLU A 155 2.02 -9.68 -15.19
CA GLU A 155 2.50 -9.02 -16.42
C GLU A 155 3.35 -9.94 -17.30
N GLY A 156 3.61 -11.18 -16.89
CA GLY A 156 4.48 -12.12 -17.60
C GLY A 156 5.97 -11.77 -17.55
N LYS A 157 6.37 -10.88 -16.65
CA LYS A 157 7.75 -10.40 -16.47
C LYS A 157 8.53 -11.14 -15.40
N ALA A 158 7.85 -11.95 -14.60
CA ALA A 158 8.47 -12.81 -13.59
C ALA A 158 7.69 -14.12 -13.45
N ALA A 159 8.31 -15.12 -12.83
CA ALA A 159 7.65 -16.32 -12.34
C ALA A 159 8.08 -16.57 -10.90
N ILE A 160 7.12 -16.65 -9.99
CA ILE A 160 7.37 -16.94 -8.57
C ILE A 160 7.41 -18.46 -8.38
N ILE A 161 8.40 -18.92 -7.63
CA ILE A 161 8.62 -20.32 -7.30
C ILE A 161 8.44 -20.43 -5.78
N GLU A 162 7.36 -21.06 -5.32
CA GLU A 162 7.06 -21.11 -3.89
C GLU A 162 8.11 -21.96 -3.13
N GLY A 163 8.69 -21.35 -2.09
CA GLY A 163 9.62 -21.98 -1.15
C GLY A 163 8.91 -22.48 0.11
N ALA A 164 9.67 -22.89 1.14
CA ALA A 164 9.06 -23.26 2.42
C ALA A 164 8.65 -22.02 3.25
N THR A 165 9.24 -20.86 2.97
CA THR A 165 8.93 -19.57 3.59
C THR A 165 8.88 -18.46 2.54
N LEU A 166 8.31 -17.30 2.90
CA LEU A 166 8.27 -16.12 2.03
C LEU A 166 9.66 -15.65 1.54
N GLU A 167 10.69 -15.86 2.35
CA GLU A 167 12.06 -15.44 2.04
C GLU A 167 12.78 -16.43 1.13
N GLU A 168 12.39 -17.71 1.21
CA GLU A 168 12.88 -18.80 0.39
C GLU A 168 12.16 -18.90 -0.96
N ASP A 169 11.07 -18.14 -1.16
CA ASP A 169 10.43 -18.05 -2.47
C ASP A 169 11.48 -17.63 -3.51
N GLY A 170 11.56 -18.40 -4.59
CA GLY A 170 12.34 -18.05 -5.77
C GLY A 170 11.55 -17.12 -6.68
N VAL A 171 12.26 -16.31 -7.45
CA VAL A 171 11.74 -15.52 -8.55
C VAL A 171 12.67 -15.66 -9.74
N LYS A 172 12.09 -16.02 -10.88
CA LYS A 172 12.76 -15.92 -12.18
C LYS A 172 12.30 -14.67 -12.90
N PHE A 173 13.19 -13.72 -13.15
CA PHE A 173 12.87 -12.58 -14.02
C PHE A 173 12.88 -13.01 -15.48
N LEU A 174 11.85 -12.63 -16.23
CA LEU A 174 11.67 -12.99 -17.62
C LEU A 174 11.97 -11.78 -18.49
N ALA A 175 12.61 -12.01 -19.64
CA ALA A 175 12.67 -10.98 -20.66
C ALA A 175 11.24 -10.79 -21.20
N ALA A 176 10.70 -9.57 -21.07
CA ALA A 176 9.45 -9.22 -21.72
C ALA A 176 9.68 -9.23 -23.24
N GLU A 177 8.81 -9.93 -23.98
CA GLU A 177 8.76 -9.88 -25.45
C GLU A 177 8.20 -8.56 -25.97
#